data_AF-H3NMI2-F1
#
_entry.id   AF-H3NMI2-F1
#
_cell.length_a   1.000
_cell.length_b   1.000
_cell.length_c   1.000
_cell.angle_alpha   90.00
_cell.angle_beta   90.00
_cell.angle_gamma   90.00
#
_symmetry.space_group_name_H-M   'P 1'
#
loop_
_entity.id
_entity.type
_entity.pdbx_description
1 polymer ?
#
loop_
_entity_poly.entity_id
_entity_poly.type
_entity_poly.pdbx_seq_one_letter_code
_entity_poly.pdbx_strand_id
1 'polypeptide(L)'
;MVVHQGALTVYNYSSDPESIINANIKNITLGREKAPVIGSGVFVGGFNEKGGKVNLEYLSTNKIYTNGYIPFGQPNIITGAIFILNGARAKTIETKEQITTYGVNDMALDVWGEVDNWEVTAPVITYGTSAIGFVNFGTVHKFVMNKKILTKGSGARGFNQYDGTIDDATFDSIITEGDGSIGMQFSMPVDKIKVKEIITNGSEGESLVSGVITTLKAIGLSIKDGGEINELTVEKNIETHGEEITTFVVEDGGKLNKFTIGGSVKNLGSGEQYEIDSELPEDVVEEIRK
;
A
#
# COMPACT_ATOMS: atom_id res chain seq x y z
N MET A 1 -1.40 15.56 -8.56
CA MET A 1 -0.63 15.36 -7.31
C MET A 1 0.83 15.65 -7.58
N VAL A 2 1.56 16.22 -6.62
CA VAL A 2 2.98 16.56 -6.70
C VAL A 2 3.75 15.56 -5.84
N VAL A 3 4.83 15.01 -6.37
CA VAL A 3 5.72 14.13 -5.61
C VAL A 3 6.97 14.91 -5.22
N HIS A 4 7.30 14.93 -3.94
CA HIS A 4 8.59 15.45 -3.49
C HIS A 4 9.68 14.44 -3.84
N GLN A 5 10.59 14.84 -4.75
CA GLN A 5 11.67 13.99 -5.26
C GLN A 5 12.58 13.47 -4.15
N GLY A 6 13.27 12.37 -4.45
CA GLY A 6 13.99 11.62 -3.44
C GLY A 6 15.49 11.82 -3.42
N ALA A 7 16.11 11.36 -2.31
CA ALA A 7 17.55 11.40 -2.11
C ALA A 7 18.33 10.70 -3.24
N LEU A 8 17.78 9.61 -3.79
CA LEU A 8 18.25 9.00 -5.03
C LEU A 8 17.17 9.11 -6.09
N THR A 9 17.39 9.92 -7.13
CA THR A 9 16.43 10.15 -8.20
C THR A 9 17.00 9.70 -9.54
N VAL A 10 16.30 8.79 -10.23
CA VAL A 10 16.53 8.43 -11.64
C VAL A 10 15.29 8.82 -12.42
N TYR A 11 15.35 9.95 -13.10
CA TYR A 11 14.19 10.51 -13.80
C TYR A 11 14.54 10.86 -15.24
N ASN A 12 13.87 10.20 -16.20
CA ASN A 12 13.96 10.60 -17.60
C ASN A 12 12.94 11.71 -17.90
N TYR A 13 13.40 12.96 -17.88
CA TYR A 13 12.55 14.13 -18.14
C TYR A 13 12.39 14.47 -19.64
N SER A 14 12.87 13.60 -20.54
CA SER A 14 12.72 13.81 -21.99
C SER A 14 11.31 13.48 -22.44
N SER A 15 10.69 14.36 -23.23
CA SER A 15 9.42 14.07 -23.89
C SER A 15 9.55 13.10 -25.07
N ASP A 16 10.78 12.80 -25.51
CA ASP A 16 11.05 11.90 -26.64
C ASP A 16 10.90 10.44 -26.21
N PRO A 17 9.97 9.65 -26.81
CA PRO A 17 9.78 8.23 -26.48
C PRO A 17 11.01 7.35 -26.77
N GLU A 18 11.92 7.79 -27.63
CA GLU A 18 13.17 7.06 -27.94
C GLU A 18 14.27 7.30 -26.90
N SER A 19 14.08 8.26 -25.98
CA SER A 19 14.98 8.46 -24.84
C SER A 19 14.77 7.35 -23.82
N ILE A 20 15.77 6.50 -23.64
CA ILE A 20 15.71 5.36 -22.71
C ILE A 20 16.88 5.44 -21.73
N ILE A 21 16.56 5.43 -20.43
CA ILE A 21 17.54 5.18 -19.37
C ILE A 21 17.44 3.72 -18.98
N ASN A 22 18.54 2.97 -19.09
CA ASN A 22 18.64 1.63 -18.52
C ASN A 22 19.43 1.72 -17.21
N ALA A 23 18.87 1.21 -16.11
CA ALA A 23 19.46 1.35 -14.78
C ALA A 23 19.59 -0.01 -14.07
N ASN A 24 20.67 -0.12 -13.29
CA ASN A 24 20.87 -1.20 -12.33
C ASN A 24 21.44 -0.58 -11.05
N ILE A 25 20.67 -0.63 -9.97
CA ILE A 25 20.91 0.10 -8.74
C ILE A 25 21.03 -0.91 -7.60
N LYS A 26 22.13 -0.92 -6.86
CA LYS A 26 22.39 -1.97 -5.86
C LYS A 26 22.76 -1.43 -4.50
N ASN A 27 22.30 -2.14 -3.47
CA ASN A 27 22.68 -1.97 -2.06
C ASN A 27 22.50 -0.53 -1.55
N ILE A 28 21.40 0.11 -1.95
CA ILE A 28 21.12 1.51 -1.57
C ILE A 28 20.71 1.58 -0.11
N THR A 29 21.36 2.44 0.66
CA THR A 29 21.01 2.74 2.05
C THR A 29 20.79 4.25 2.14
N LEU A 30 19.67 4.70 2.72
CA LEU A 30 19.31 6.12 2.79
C LEU A 30 18.89 6.51 4.20
N GLY A 31 19.51 7.57 4.74
CA GLY A 31 19.18 8.09 6.07
C GLY A 31 19.50 7.11 7.20
N ARG A 32 19.11 7.50 8.41
CA ARG A 32 19.16 6.67 9.62
C ARG A 32 18.07 7.07 10.59
N GLU A 33 17.86 6.23 11.61
CA GLU A 33 16.97 6.57 12.72
C GLU A 33 17.34 7.96 13.29
N LYS A 34 16.34 8.82 13.49
CA LYS A 34 16.48 10.22 13.96
C LYS A 34 17.21 11.18 13.00
N ALA A 35 17.63 10.73 11.82
CA ALA A 35 18.14 11.57 10.75
C ALA A 35 17.73 10.97 9.38
N PRO A 36 16.41 10.95 9.07
CA PRO A 36 15.91 10.47 7.78
C PRO A 36 16.32 11.42 6.66
N VAL A 37 16.31 10.93 5.42
CA VAL A 37 16.36 11.82 4.25
C VAL A 37 15.03 12.55 4.10
N ILE A 38 15.07 13.79 3.60
CA ILE A 38 13.88 14.62 3.40
C ILE A 38 13.33 14.37 1.99
N GLY A 39 12.02 14.22 1.88
CA GLY A 39 11.36 13.88 0.62
C GLY A 39 11.27 12.38 0.40
N SER A 40 11.20 11.95 -0.86
CA SER A 40 11.22 10.52 -1.19
C SER A 40 12.59 9.89 -0.91
N GLY A 41 12.66 8.57 -0.83
CA GLY A 41 13.92 7.84 -0.68
C GLY A 41 14.54 7.60 -2.05
N VAL A 42 14.13 6.50 -2.67
CA VAL A 42 14.44 6.16 -4.06
C VAL A 42 13.25 6.57 -4.93
N PHE A 43 13.49 7.40 -5.94
CA PHE A 43 12.49 7.83 -6.91
C PHE A 43 12.96 7.44 -8.31
N VAL A 44 12.15 6.66 -9.02
CA VAL A 44 12.44 6.22 -10.39
C VAL A 44 11.24 6.52 -11.28
N GLY A 45 11.44 7.27 -12.35
CA GLY A 45 10.34 7.69 -13.23
C GLY A 45 10.74 7.95 -14.67
N GLY A 46 9.82 7.75 -15.60
CA GLY A 46 9.90 8.29 -16.95
C GLY A 46 9.03 9.54 -17.09
N PHE A 47 9.08 10.20 -18.24
CA PHE A 47 8.39 11.47 -18.45
C PHE A 47 6.87 11.33 -18.28
N ASN A 48 6.32 10.28 -18.86
CA ASN A 48 4.97 9.73 -18.70
C ASN A 48 4.89 8.43 -19.54
N GLU A 49 3.70 7.90 -19.80
CA GLU A 49 3.51 6.69 -20.61
C GLU A 49 3.95 6.82 -22.08
N LYS A 50 4.05 8.05 -22.61
CA LYS A 50 4.31 8.35 -24.04
C LYS A 50 5.66 9.02 -24.30
N GLY A 51 6.39 9.39 -23.25
CA GLY A 51 7.69 10.06 -23.36
C GLY A 51 8.85 9.13 -23.02
N GLY A 52 9.98 9.74 -22.65
CA GLY A 52 11.19 9.02 -22.30
C GLY A 52 10.99 8.08 -21.11
N LYS A 53 11.62 6.91 -21.19
CA LYS A 53 11.39 5.80 -20.27
C LYS A 53 12.58 5.52 -19.38
N VAL A 54 12.32 4.84 -18.25
CA VAL A 54 13.35 4.21 -17.42
C VAL A 54 13.08 2.71 -17.35
N ASN A 55 14.03 1.91 -17.84
CA ASN A 55 14.05 0.47 -17.67
C ASN A 55 14.98 0.14 -16.50
N LEU A 56 14.41 -0.22 -15.36
CA LEU A 56 15.14 -0.60 -14.17
C LEU A 56 15.26 -2.13 -14.13
N GLU A 57 16.42 -2.64 -14.54
CA GLU A 57 16.65 -4.10 -14.60
C GLU A 57 16.70 -4.69 -13.18
N TYR A 58 17.28 -3.97 -12.24
CA TYR A 58 17.37 -4.41 -10.84
C TYR A 58 17.54 -3.22 -9.91
N LEU A 59 16.79 -3.19 -8.82
CA LEU A 59 16.98 -2.33 -7.67
C LEU A 59 17.13 -3.17 -6.41
N SER A 60 18.18 -2.94 -5.63
CA SER A 60 18.22 -3.44 -4.25
C SER A 60 18.48 -2.34 -3.24
N THR A 61 17.72 -2.39 -2.15
CA THR A 61 17.80 -1.47 -1.03
C THR A 61 18.10 -2.22 0.26
N ASN A 62 18.86 -1.57 1.13
CA ASN A 62 19.02 -1.92 2.53
C ASN A 62 18.12 -0.96 3.34
N LYS A 63 18.59 -0.46 4.48
CA LYS A 63 17.81 0.46 5.31
C LYS A 63 17.50 1.76 4.58
N ILE A 64 16.24 2.17 4.63
CA ILE A 64 15.79 3.49 4.15
C ILE A 64 14.98 4.14 5.26
N TYR A 65 15.34 5.37 5.60
CA TYR A 65 14.62 6.24 6.52
C TYR A 65 14.26 7.54 5.79
N THR A 66 12.97 7.80 5.58
CA THR A 66 12.48 9.03 4.93
C THR A 66 11.54 9.82 5.83
N ASN A 67 11.46 11.12 5.56
CA ASN A 67 10.42 11.99 6.11
C ASN A 67 10.06 13.00 5.02
N GLY A 68 8.82 12.96 4.53
CA GLY A 68 8.41 13.86 3.47
C GLY A 68 8.36 15.33 3.87
N TYR A 69 8.34 15.63 5.18
CA TYR A 69 8.16 16.98 5.73
C TYR A 69 6.94 17.71 5.12
N ILE A 70 5.91 16.95 4.74
CA ILE A 70 4.67 17.47 4.18
C ILE A 70 3.87 18.12 5.32
N PRO A 71 3.52 19.42 5.22
CA PRO A 71 2.65 20.04 6.20
C PRO A 71 1.28 19.36 6.24
N PHE A 72 0.69 19.24 7.43
CA PHE A 72 -0.66 18.70 7.57
C PHE A 72 -1.67 19.50 6.73
N GLY A 73 -2.65 18.82 6.13
CA GLY A 73 -3.62 19.45 5.23
C GLY A 73 -3.10 19.77 3.83
N GLN A 74 -1.96 19.21 3.40
CA GLN A 74 -1.45 19.29 2.03
C GLN A 74 -1.67 17.98 1.26
N PRO A 75 -2.90 17.72 0.78
CA PRO A 75 -3.26 16.45 0.13
C PRO A 75 -2.64 16.25 -1.24
N ASN A 76 -2.22 17.35 -1.88
CA ASN A 76 -1.66 17.29 -3.22
C ASN A 76 -0.17 16.96 -3.21
N ILE A 77 0.43 16.68 -2.05
CA ILE A 77 1.86 16.35 -1.91
C ILE A 77 1.98 14.99 -1.25
N ILE A 78 2.78 14.12 -1.86
CA ILE A 78 3.13 12.80 -1.34
C ILE A 78 4.64 12.55 -1.44
N THR A 79 5.13 11.58 -0.66
CA THR A 79 6.47 11.00 -0.84
C THR A 79 6.42 9.48 -0.82
N GLY A 80 7.45 8.85 -1.40
CA GLY A 80 7.66 7.41 -1.36
C GLY A 80 9.03 7.08 -0.78
N ALA A 81 9.15 6.13 0.16
CA ALA A 81 10.49 5.62 0.49
C ALA A 81 11.12 4.90 -0.71
N ILE A 82 10.31 4.15 -1.45
CA ILE A 82 10.64 3.66 -2.79
C ILE A 82 9.43 3.97 -3.69
N PHE A 83 9.63 4.83 -4.69
CA PHE A 83 8.60 5.30 -5.60
C PHE A 83 8.97 4.95 -7.05
N ILE A 84 8.16 4.09 -7.67
CA ILE A 84 8.19 3.80 -9.11
C ILE A 84 7.09 4.58 -9.82
N LEU A 85 7.44 5.69 -10.46
CA LEU A 85 6.52 6.57 -11.18
C LEU A 85 6.19 6.03 -12.60
N ASN A 86 5.12 6.51 -13.22
CA ASN A 86 4.80 6.28 -14.63
C ASN A 86 6.01 6.47 -15.56
N GLY A 87 6.04 5.73 -16.66
CA GLY A 87 7.17 5.71 -17.60
C GLY A 87 8.41 4.99 -17.08
N ALA A 88 8.40 4.48 -15.85
CA ALA A 88 9.37 3.51 -15.35
C ALA A 88 8.77 2.09 -15.33
N ARG A 89 9.59 1.12 -15.74
CA ARG A 89 9.34 -0.30 -15.54
C ARG A 89 10.49 -0.91 -14.76
N ALA A 90 10.19 -1.56 -13.65
CA ALA A 90 11.14 -2.26 -12.80
C ALA A 90 10.97 -3.77 -12.94
N LYS A 91 12.00 -4.45 -13.42
CA LYS A 91 11.96 -5.91 -13.58
C LYS A 91 12.10 -6.65 -12.24
N THR A 92 12.98 -6.16 -11.37
CA THR A 92 13.17 -6.77 -10.05
C THR A 92 13.55 -5.71 -9.03
N ILE A 93 12.83 -5.70 -7.91
CA ILE A 93 13.14 -4.88 -6.74
C ILE A 93 13.31 -5.82 -5.54
N GLU A 94 14.42 -5.67 -4.82
CA GLU A 94 14.69 -6.38 -3.57
C GLU A 94 14.90 -5.38 -2.43
N THR A 95 14.00 -5.40 -1.45
CA THR A 95 14.13 -4.63 -0.22
C THR A 95 14.63 -5.55 0.89
N LYS A 96 15.93 -5.47 1.19
CA LYS A 96 16.64 -6.45 2.03
C LYS A 96 16.54 -6.16 3.52
N GLU A 97 16.53 -4.88 3.87
CA GLU A 97 16.46 -4.41 5.25
C GLU A 97 15.30 -3.42 5.45
N GLN A 98 15.06 -3.04 6.70
CA GLN A 98 13.86 -2.30 7.11
C GLN A 98 13.71 -0.95 6.39
N ILE A 99 12.48 -0.65 5.96
CA ILE A 99 12.07 0.67 5.48
C ILE A 99 11.32 1.38 6.60
N THR A 100 11.57 2.68 6.79
CA THR A 100 10.85 3.51 7.76
C THR A 100 10.53 4.89 7.21
N THR A 101 9.27 5.30 7.26
CA THR A 101 8.82 6.65 6.90
C THR A 101 8.23 7.38 8.10
N TYR A 102 8.34 8.71 8.17
CA TYR A 102 7.95 9.49 9.34
C TYR A 102 6.96 10.63 9.07
N GLY A 103 6.67 10.94 7.81
CA GLY A 103 5.87 12.10 7.41
C GLY A 103 4.38 11.80 7.22
N VAL A 104 3.58 12.86 7.27
CA VAL A 104 2.18 12.86 6.85
C VAL A 104 2.11 12.57 5.35
N ASN A 105 1.18 11.72 4.91
CA ASN A 105 1.06 11.27 3.51
C ASN A 105 2.33 10.64 2.94
N ASP A 106 3.22 10.14 3.79
CA ASP A 106 4.36 9.35 3.32
C ASP A 106 3.88 7.93 2.98
N MET A 107 4.14 7.54 1.74
CA MET A 107 4.00 6.19 1.25
C MET A 107 5.35 5.48 1.47
N ALA A 108 5.37 4.27 2.00
CA ALA A 108 6.62 3.52 2.06
C ALA A 108 6.96 2.94 0.69
N LEU A 109 6.08 2.10 0.16
CA LEU A 109 6.23 1.46 -1.14
C LEU A 109 5.13 2.00 -2.06
N ASP A 110 5.50 2.69 -3.14
CA ASP A 110 4.56 3.40 -4.01
C ASP A 110 4.81 3.07 -5.50
N VAL A 111 3.80 2.53 -6.18
CA VAL A 111 3.90 2.08 -7.58
C VAL A 111 2.84 2.74 -8.44
N TRP A 112 3.28 3.53 -9.40
CA TRP A 112 2.46 4.13 -10.45
C TRP A 112 2.91 3.68 -11.84
N GLY A 113 4.16 3.22 -11.95
CA GLY A 113 4.70 2.57 -13.15
C GLY A 113 4.37 1.07 -13.19
N GLU A 114 5.30 0.29 -13.73
CA GLU A 114 5.17 -1.17 -13.86
C GLU A 114 6.26 -1.88 -13.05
N VAL A 115 5.90 -2.90 -12.29
CA VAL A 115 6.83 -3.72 -11.51
C VAL A 115 6.59 -5.21 -11.77
N ASP A 116 7.57 -5.89 -12.33
CA ASP A 116 7.45 -7.32 -12.64
C ASP A 116 7.59 -8.17 -11.38
N ASN A 117 8.59 -7.90 -10.53
CA ASN A 117 8.83 -8.64 -9.29
C ASN A 117 9.35 -7.72 -8.20
N TRP A 118 8.71 -7.74 -7.03
CA TRP A 118 9.21 -7.06 -5.85
C TRP A 118 9.18 -8.00 -4.63
N GLU A 119 10.35 -8.28 -4.08
CA GLU A 119 10.50 -8.99 -2.81
C GLU A 119 10.97 -8.05 -1.69
N VAL A 120 10.30 -8.11 -0.55
CA VAL A 120 10.64 -7.36 0.66
C VAL A 120 10.88 -8.35 1.80
N THR A 121 12.12 -8.44 2.27
CA THR A 121 12.55 -9.46 3.25
C THR A 121 12.59 -8.94 4.70
N ALA A 122 12.31 -7.65 4.90
CA ALA A 122 12.35 -6.98 6.19
C ALA A 122 11.07 -6.17 6.45
N PRO A 123 10.79 -5.77 7.70
CA PRO A 123 9.59 -4.99 8.00
C PRO A 123 9.55 -3.64 7.28
N VAL A 124 8.34 -3.19 6.97
CA VAL A 124 8.05 -1.82 6.53
C VAL A 124 7.29 -1.14 7.65
N ILE A 125 7.77 0.02 8.10
CA ILE A 125 7.16 0.76 9.20
C ILE A 125 6.86 2.19 8.73
N THR A 126 5.62 2.63 8.84
CA THR A 126 5.28 4.04 8.57
C THR A 126 4.76 4.71 9.82
N TYR A 127 5.14 5.97 9.99
CA TYR A 127 4.58 6.86 10.99
C TYR A 127 4.00 8.08 10.26
N GLY A 128 2.87 8.59 10.75
CA GLY A 128 2.27 9.82 10.27
C GLY A 128 0.82 9.64 9.87
N THR A 129 0.06 10.72 9.95
CA THR A 129 -1.33 10.76 9.51
C THR A 129 -1.42 10.43 8.02
N SER A 130 -2.35 9.55 7.65
CA SER A 130 -2.59 9.09 6.28
C SER A 130 -1.35 8.50 5.58
N ALA A 131 -0.37 8.02 6.35
CA ALA A 131 0.75 7.28 5.80
C ALA A 131 0.30 5.89 5.32
N ILE A 132 0.94 5.36 4.27
CA ILE A 132 0.58 4.06 3.68
C ILE A 132 1.80 3.14 3.59
N GLY A 133 1.63 1.88 3.99
CA GLY A 133 2.68 0.87 3.92
C GLY A 133 3.01 0.45 2.49
N PHE A 134 1.99 0.06 1.73
CA PHE A 134 2.11 -0.21 0.30
C PHE A 134 0.88 0.31 -0.45
N VAL A 135 1.10 1.09 -1.51
CA VAL A 135 0.05 1.60 -2.38
C VAL A 135 0.40 1.34 -3.83
N ASN A 136 -0.62 0.97 -4.61
CA ASN A 136 -0.50 0.77 -6.04
C ASN A 136 -1.55 1.59 -6.81
N PHE A 137 -1.04 2.25 -7.85
CA PHE A 137 -1.77 2.96 -8.90
C PHE A 137 -1.40 2.42 -10.30
N GLY A 138 -0.38 1.57 -10.39
CA GLY A 138 0.16 1.05 -11.64
C GLY A 138 -0.07 -0.44 -11.81
N THR A 139 0.90 -1.11 -12.43
CA THR A 139 0.85 -2.55 -12.70
C THR A 139 1.89 -3.27 -11.86
N VAL A 140 1.45 -4.23 -11.03
CA VAL A 140 2.34 -5.09 -10.27
C VAL A 140 2.05 -6.55 -10.60
N HIS A 141 3.00 -7.22 -11.24
CA HIS A 141 2.83 -8.63 -11.60
C HIS A 141 3.06 -9.55 -10.38
N LYS A 142 4.10 -9.29 -9.60
CA LYS A 142 4.38 -10.08 -8.40
C LYS A 142 4.95 -9.25 -7.26
N PHE A 143 4.29 -9.30 -6.11
CA PHE A 143 4.75 -8.69 -4.87
C PHE A 143 4.82 -9.71 -3.73
N VAL A 144 5.93 -9.74 -2.99
CA VAL A 144 6.11 -10.62 -1.84
C VAL A 144 6.67 -9.83 -0.66
N MET A 145 5.88 -9.71 0.40
CA MET A 145 6.27 -9.10 1.66
C MET A 145 6.43 -10.20 2.72
N ASN A 146 7.69 -10.57 3.01
CA ASN A 146 8.02 -11.69 3.91
C ASN A 146 7.95 -11.34 5.41
N LYS A 147 7.68 -10.08 5.75
CA LYS A 147 7.60 -9.56 7.12
C LYS A 147 6.43 -8.60 7.25
N LYS A 148 6.15 -8.16 8.47
CA LYS A 148 5.03 -7.25 8.70
C LYS A 148 5.17 -5.89 8.01
N ILE A 149 4.06 -5.39 7.48
CA ILE A 149 3.83 -3.96 7.29
C ILE A 149 3.16 -3.45 8.57
N LEU A 150 3.73 -2.40 9.16
CA LEU A 150 3.19 -1.74 10.35
C LEU A 150 3.00 -0.25 10.07
N THR A 151 1.77 0.24 10.10
CA THR A 151 1.49 1.66 9.87
C THR A 151 0.89 2.30 11.11
N LYS A 152 1.43 3.45 11.51
CA LYS A 152 1.03 4.16 12.73
C LYS A 152 0.63 5.60 12.43
N GLY A 153 -0.61 5.94 12.74
CA GLY A 153 -1.15 7.29 12.56
C GLY A 153 -2.63 7.28 12.19
N SER A 154 -3.31 8.39 12.45
CA SER A 154 -4.72 8.56 12.06
C SER A 154 -4.87 8.40 10.55
N GLY A 155 -5.90 7.71 10.07
CA GLY A 155 -6.13 7.48 8.65
C GLY A 155 -5.06 6.66 7.93
N ALA A 156 -4.11 6.05 8.65
CA ALA A 156 -3.02 5.28 8.04
C ALA A 156 -3.55 3.99 7.39
N ARG A 157 -2.88 3.50 6.35
CA ARG A 157 -3.31 2.29 5.64
C ARG A 157 -2.19 1.28 5.51
N GLY A 158 -2.46 0.02 5.79
CA GLY A 158 -1.48 -1.05 5.62
C GLY A 158 -1.18 -1.31 4.15
N PHE A 159 -2.23 -1.58 3.39
CA PHE A 159 -2.20 -1.80 1.95
C PHE A 159 -3.39 -1.10 1.26
N ASN A 160 -3.15 -0.58 0.06
CA ASN A 160 -4.16 0.12 -0.72
C ASN A 160 -3.98 -0.15 -2.22
N GLN A 161 -4.90 -0.92 -2.82
CA GLN A 161 -5.04 -1.02 -4.28
C GLN A 161 -5.95 0.10 -4.75
N TYR A 162 -5.36 1.17 -5.28
CA TYR A 162 -6.09 2.40 -5.59
C TYR A 162 -6.45 2.53 -7.07
N ASP A 163 -5.49 2.23 -7.95
CA ASP A 163 -5.65 2.23 -9.39
C ASP A 163 -4.80 1.11 -10.02
N GLY A 164 -4.96 0.85 -11.31
CA GLY A 164 -4.21 -0.16 -12.05
C GLY A 164 -4.57 -1.59 -11.64
N THR A 165 -3.60 -2.50 -11.63
CA THR A 165 -3.83 -3.94 -11.41
C THR A 165 -2.69 -4.60 -10.64
N ILE A 166 -3.04 -5.66 -9.92
CA ILE A 166 -2.09 -6.59 -9.30
C ILE A 166 -2.44 -8.01 -9.73
N ASP A 167 -1.46 -8.77 -10.23
CA ASP A 167 -1.68 -10.18 -10.58
C ASP A 167 -1.53 -11.08 -9.33
N ASP A 168 -0.42 -10.95 -8.59
CA ASP A 168 -0.17 -11.74 -7.37
C ASP A 168 0.55 -10.90 -6.31
N ALA A 169 -0.07 -10.76 -5.14
CA ALA A 169 0.60 -10.22 -3.96
C ALA A 169 0.46 -11.12 -2.73
N THR A 170 1.59 -11.42 -2.10
CA THR A 170 1.67 -12.17 -0.85
C THR A 170 2.22 -11.30 0.27
N PHE A 171 1.57 -11.32 1.44
CA PHE A 171 1.95 -10.59 2.64
C PHE A 171 2.10 -11.55 3.84
N ASP A 172 3.12 -11.33 4.68
CA ASP A 172 3.17 -11.91 6.02
C ASP A 172 2.03 -11.29 6.84
N SER A 173 2.20 -10.17 7.52
CA SER A 173 1.09 -9.54 8.25
C SER A 173 0.92 -8.06 7.91
N ILE A 174 -0.33 -7.60 7.91
CA ILE A 174 -0.67 -6.18 7.84
C ILE A 174 -1.17 -5.75 9.21
N ILE A 175 -0.49 -4.77 9.82
CA ILE A 175 -0.87 -4.23 11.13
C ILE A 175 -1.02 -2.72 11.02
N THR A 176 -2.17 -2.19 11.43
CA THR A 176 -2.42 -0.75 11.48
C THR A 176 -2.77 -0.30 12.90
N GLU A 177 -2.25 0.86 13.28
CA GLU A 177 -2.47 1.49 14.58
C GLU A 177 -2.81 2.97 14.39
N GLY A 178 -4.07 3.32 14.61
CA GLY A 178 -4.55 4.71 14.54
C GLY A 178 -6.03 4.79 14.20
N ASP A 179 -6.67 5.85 14.66
CA ASP A 179 -8.08 6.11 14.38
C ASP A 179 -8.30 6.34 12.88
N GLY A 180 -9.39 5.82 12.33
CA GLY A 180 -9.66 5.85 10.89
C GLY A 180 -8.68 5.03 10.04
N SER A 181 -7.81 4.20 10.65
CA SER A 181 -6.84 3.40 9.91
C SER A 181 -7.48 2.18 9.24
N ILE A 182 -6.96 1.79 8.07
CA ILE A 182 -7.49 0.66 7.30
C ILE A 182 -6.40 -0.37 7.06
N GLY A 183 -6.65 -1.64 7.39
CA GLY A 183 -5.71 -2.73 7.18
C GLY A 183 -5.41 -2.90 5.69
N MET A 184 -6.40 -3.33 4.91
CA MET A 184 -6.31 -3.44 3.46
C MET A 184 -7.52 -2.80 2.78
N GLN A 185 -7.30 -2.01 1.73
CA GLN A 185 -8.37 -1.43 0.93
C GLN A 185 -8.18 -1.71 -0.56
N PHE A 186 -9.28 -2.02 -1.25
CA PHE A 186 -9.31 -2.35 -2.67
C PHE A 186 -10.36 -1.51 -3.39
N SER A 187 -9.92 -0.69 -4.34
CA SER A 187 -10.77 0.13 -5.21
C SER A 187 -10.68 -0.25 -6.69
N MET A 188 -9.75 -1.16 -7.04
CA MET A 188 -9.53 -1.64 -8.39
C MET A 188 -9.31 -3.17 -8.41
N PRO A 189 -9.36 -3.80 -9.59
CA PRO A 189 -9.16 -5.23 -9.74
C PRO A 189 -7.80 -5.74 -9.23
N VAL A 190 -7.83 -6.92 -8.61
CA VAL A 190 -6.67 -7.74 -8.22
C VAL A 190 -7.00 -9.20 -8.55
N ASP A 191 -6.06 -9.92 -9.16
CA ASP A 191 -6.23 -11.35 -9.36
C ASP A 191 -6.04 -12.10 -8.03
N LYS A 192 -4.83 -12.12 -7.45
CA LYS A 192 -4.56 -12.90 -6.23
C LYS A 192 -3.95 -12.10 -5.10
N ILE A 193 -4.58 -12.18 -3.94
CA ILE A 193 -4.04 -11.74 -2.66
C ILE A 193 -3.92 -12.91 -1.71
N LYS A 194 -2.74 -13.06 -1.11
CA LYS A 194 -2.51 -13.93 0.03
C LYS A 194 -1.94 -13.13 1.19
N VAL A 195 -2.54 -13.23 2.37
CA VAL A 195 -2.04 -12.59 3.58
C VAL A 195 -2.13 -13.55 4.75
N LYS A 196 -1.16 -13.53 5.67
CA LYS A 196 -1.24 -14.39 6.85
C LYS A 196 -2.29 -13.91 7.84
N GLU A 197 -2.25 -12.62 8.17
CA GLU A 197 -3.18 -11.99 9.11
C GLU A 197 -3.25 -10.48 8.90
N ILE A 198 -4.42 -9.91 9.21
CA ILE A 198 -4.68 -8.48 9.19
C ILE A 198 -5.15 -8.09 10.60
N ILE A 199 -4.49 -7.08 11.20
CA ILE A 199 -4.84 -6.57 12.53
C ILE A 199 -4.94 -5.05 12.46
N THR A 200 -6.13 -4.52 12.71
CA THR A 200 -6.39 -3.08 12.72
C THR A 200 -6.77 -2.62 14.12
N ASN A 201 -6.06 -1.62 14.64
CA ASN A 201 -6.33 -1.01 15.94
C ASN A 201 -6.67 0.47 15.76
N GLY A 202 -7.80 0.91 16.30
CA GLY A 202 -8.23 2.31 16.27
C GLY A 202 -9.74 2.45 16.28
N SER A 203 -10.24 3.67 16.33
CA SER A 203 -11.67 3.98 16.27
C SER A 203 -11.97 4.87 15.07
N GLU A 204 -12.95 5.78 15.18
CA GLU A 204 -13.19 6.83 14.21
C GLU A 204 -12.14 7.95 14.32
N GLY A 205 -11.59 8.39 13.18
CA GLY A 205 -10.53 9.40 13.14
C GLY A 205 -10.46 10.17 11.83
N GLU A 206 -9.70 11.27 11.84
CA GLU A 206 -9.47 12.07 10.63
C GLU A 206 -8.49 11.37 9.68
N SER A 207 -8.86 11.31 8.41
CA SER A 207 -8.01 10.86 7.32
C SER A 207 -8.07 11.86 6.17
N LEU A 208 -6.98 11.94 5.42
CA LEU A 208 -6.94 12.67 4.17
C LEU A 208 -7.31 11.74 3.02
N VAL A 209 -8.43 12.04 2.34
CA VAL A 209 -8.90 11.27 1.18
C VAL A 209 -9.02 12.21 -0.01
N SER A 210 -8.23 11.97 -1.06
CA SER A 210 -8.31 12.69 -2.34
C SER A 210 -8.30 14.22 -2.26
N GLY A 211 -7.72 14.84 -1.22
CA GLY A 211 -7.84 16.29 -1.06
C GLY A 211 -8.47 16.76 0.24
N VAL A 212 -9.29 15.92 0.86
CA VAL A 212 -10.28 16.36 1.83
C VAL A 212 -10.06 15.64 3.14
N ILE A 213 -10.03 16.40 4.25
CA ILE A 213 -10.05 15.81 5.59
C ILE A 213 -11.45 15.24 5.78
N THR A 214 -11.50 13.94 6.00
CA THR A 214 -12.74 13.18 6.16
C THR A 214 -12.60 12.31 7.39
N THR A 215 -13.67 12.24 8.17
CA THR A 215 -13.76 11.33 9.29
C THR A 215 -14.05 9.92 8.76
N LEU A 216 -13.17 8.97 9.06
CA LEU A 216 -13.29 7.57 8.69
C LEU A 216 -13.27 6.71 9.94
N LYS A 217 -14.03 5.61 9.91
CA LYS A 217 -13.89 4.53 10.88
C LYS A 217 -12.69 3.66 10.52
N ALA A 218 -12.01 3.13 11.53
CA ALA A 218 -11.00 2.11 11.29
C ALA A 218 -11.65 0.84 10.73
N ILE A 219 -10.99 0.15 9.80
CA ILE A 219 -11.52 -1.05 9.13
C ILE A 219 -10.41 -2.11 8.98
N GLY A 220 -10.75 -3.38 9.17
CA GLY A 220 -9.82 -4.49 8.92
C GLY A 220 -9.52 -4.64 7.41
N LEU A 221 -10.54 -4.99 6.64
CA LEU A 221 -10.49 -5.14 5.19
C LEU A 221 -11.68 -4.45 4.55
N SER A 222 -11.44 -3.67 3.49
CA SER A 222 -12.45 -2.91 2.76
C SER A 222 -12.34 -3.16 1.25
N ILE A 223 -13.42 -3.67 0.65
CA ILE A 223 -13.59 -3.73 -0.81
C ILE A 223 -14.60 -2.63 -1.17
N LYS A 224 -14.13 -1.64 -1.92
CA LYS A 224 -14.90 -0.48 -2.35
C LYS A 224 -15.66 -0.79 -3.63
N ASP A 225 -16.58 0.10 -4.01
CA ASP A 225 -17.14 0.11 -5.37
C ASP A 225 -16.01 0.12 -6.42
N GLY A 226 -16.13 -0.73 -7.43
CA GLY A 226 -15.11 -0.99 -8.46
C GLY A 226 -13.97 -1.92 -8.03
N GLY A 227 -13.82 -2.21 -6.74
CA GLY A 227 -12.89 -3.21 -6.23
C GLY A 227 -13.32 -4.62 -6.60
N GLU A 228 -12.44 -5.38 -7.24
CA GLU A 228 -12.70 -6.76 -7.61
C GLU A 228 -11.52 -7.63 -7.23
N ILE A 229 -11.73 -8.63 -6.37
CA ILE A 229 -10.68 -9.58 -6.00
C ILE A 229 -11.07 -10.95 -6.50
N ASN A 230 -10.24 -11.55 -7.37
CA ASN A 230 -10.52 -12.87 -7.90
C ASN A 230 -10.26 -13.97 -6.85
N GLU A 231 -9.14 -13.90 -6.12
CA GLU A 231 -8.82 -14.84 -5.04
C GLU A 231 -8.18 -14.12 -3.85
N LEU A 232 -8.85 -14.15 -2.70
CA LEU A 232 -8.33 -13.70 -1.42
C LEU A 232 -8.14 -14.88 -0.47
N THR A 233 -6.91 -15.10 -0.03
CA THR A 233 -6.58 -16.08 1.02
C THR A 233 -6.03 -15.39 2.25
N VAL A 234 -6.65 -15.64 3.41
CA VAL A 234 -6.17 -15.23 4.72
C VAL A 234 -5.77 -16.47 5.51
N GLU A 235 -4.49 -16.65 5.84
CA GLU A 235 -4.04 -17.90 6.50
C GLU A 235 -4.53 -18.04 7.94
N LYS A 236 -4.75 -16.91 8.62
CA LYS A 236 -5.24 -16.85 10.01
C LYS A 236 -6.48 -15.95 10.09
N ASN A 237 -6.43 -14.87 10.87
CA ASN A 237 -7.58 -14.04 11.19
C ASN A 237 -7.50 -12.68 10.50
N ILE A 238 -8.67 -12.04 10.35
CA ILE A 238 -8.80 -10.60 10.19
C ILE A 238 -9.37 -10.10 11.52
N GLU A 239 -8.64 -9.23 12.22
CA GLU A 239 -9.00 -8.77 13.56
C GLU A 239 -9.06 -7.24 13.62
N THR A 240 -10.11 -6.72 14.25
CA THR A 240 -10.21 -5.30 14.60
C THR A 240 -10.31 -5.09 16.11
N HIS A 241 -9.67 -4.03 16.59
CA HIS A 241 -9.69 -3.60 17.99
C HIS A 241 -10.04 -2.11 18.07
N GLY A 242 -11.21 -1.78 18.61
CA GLY A 242 -11.67 -0.40 18.77
C GLY A 242 -13.19 -0.31 18.92
N GLU A 243 -13.70 0.91 19.05
CA GLU A 243 -15.12 1.16 19.29
C GLU A 243 -15.87 1.52 18.00
N GLU A 244 -17.02 0.88 17.79
CA GLU A 244 -17.94 1.09 16.66
C GLU A 244 -17.29 0.95 15.27
N ILE A 245 -16.34 0.04 15.12
CA ILE A 245 -15.62 -0.24 13.86
C ILE A 245 -16.07 -1.55 13.22
N THR A 246 -15.84 -1.71 11.91
CA THR A 246 -16.21 -2.93 11.15
C THR A 246 -14.97 -3.70 10.72
N THR A 247 -14.98 -5.03 10.85
CA THR A 247 -13.81 -5.87 10.48
C THR A 247 -13.70 -6.09 8.98
N PHE A 248 -14.81 -6.42 8.30
CA PHE A 248 -14.84 -6.74 6.89
C PHE A 248 -15.96 -5.97 6.17
N VAL A 249 -15.60 -5.12 5.21
CA VAL A 249 -16.57 -4.31 4.46
C VAL A 249 -16.50 -4.65 2.97
N VAL A 250 -17.65 -4.92 2.36
CA VAL A 250 -17.82 -4.98 0.90
C VAL A 250 -18.94 -4.04 0.52
N GLU A 251 -18.59 -2.93 -0.09
CA GLU A 251 -19.53 -1.92 -0.56
C GLU A 251 -20.28 -2.39 -1.81
N ASP A 252 -21.42 -1.77 -2.10
CA ASP A 252 -22.14 -1.97 -3.36
C ASP A 252 -21.20 -1.78 -4.57
N GLY A 253 -21.28 -2.71 -5.53
CA GLY A 253 -20.37 -2.79 -6.68
C GLY A 253 -19.02 -3.49 -6.41
N GLY A 254 -18.64 -3.71 -5.14
CA GLY A 254 -17.46 -4.48 -4.77
C GLY A 254 -17.64 -5.99 -5.03
N LYS A 255 -16.59 -6.68 -5.45
CA LYS A 255 -16.65 -8.11 -5.79
C LYS A 255 -15.53 -8.92 -5.16
N LEU A 256 -15.90 -10.12 -4.74
CA LEU A 256 -14.98 -11.13 -4.22
C LEU A 256 -15.39 -12.49 -4.77
N ASN A 257 -14.62 -13.03 -5.72
CA ASN A 257 -15.00 -14.27 -6.42
C ASN A 257 -14.68 -15.52 -5.61
N LYS A 258 -13.53 -15.52 -4.91
CA LYS A 258 -13.11 -16.63 -4.05
C LYS A 258 -12.47 -16.08 -2.79
N PHE A 259 -12.94 -16.57 -1.65
CA PHE A 259 -12.40 -16.25 -0.34
C PHE A 259 -12.06 -17.53 0.41
N THR A 260 -10.95 -17.53 1.13
CA THR A 260 -10.60 -18.63 2.04
C THR A 260 -9.93 -18.04 3.26
N ILE A 261 -10.46 -18.38 4.43
CA ILE A 261 -9.86 -17.98 5.71
C ILE A 261 -9.51 -19.21 6.55
N GLY A 262 -8.28 -19.27 7.03
CA GLY A 262 -7.82 -20.36 7.90
C GLY A 262 -8.21 -20.17 9.37
N GLY A 263 -8.43 -18.93 9.78
CA GLY A 263 -8.97 -18.54 11.08
C GLY A 263 -10.40 -18.01 10.95
N SER A 264 -10.67 -16.83 11.50
CA SER A 264 -12.00 -16.21 11.45
C SER A 264 -11.94 -14.68 11.33
N VAL A 265 -13.06 -14.07 10.95
CA VAL A 265 -13.24 -12.61 10.95
C VAL A 265 -13.70 -12.19 12.34
N LYS A 266 -12.94 -11.34 13.04
CA LYS A 266 -13.21 -10.99 14.44
C LYS A 266 -13.22 -9.50 14.67
N ASN A 267 -14.33 -9.02 15.19
CA ASN A 267 -14.37 -7.78 15.94
C ASN A 267 -14.10 -8.08 17.41
N LEU A 268 -12.99 -7.59 17.95
CA LEU A 268 -12.58 -7.76 19.35
C LEU A 268 -12.86 -6.51 20.20
N GLY A 269 -13.53 -5.52 19.64
CA GLY A 269 -14.01 -4.32 20.33
C GLY A 269 -15.53 -4.22 20.30
N SER A 270 -16.06 -3.06 19.90
CA SER A 270 -17.49 -2.87 19.62
C SER A 270 -17.71 -2.55 18.14
N GLY A 271 -18.85 -2.97 17.60
CA GLY A 271 -19.20 -2.77 16.19
C GLY A 271 -19.55 -4.07 15.48
N GLU A 272 -19.69 -3.98 14.16
CA GLU A 272 -20.05 -5.10 13.30
C GLU A 272 -18.81 -5.95 12.98
N GLN A 273 -18.99 -7.25 12.79
CA GLN A 273 -17.92 -8.09 12.21
C GLN A 273 -17.80 -7.87 10.72
N TYR A 274 -18.94 -7.72 10.03
CA TYR A 274 -18.97 -7.53 8.60
C TYR A 274 -20.14 -6.66 8.16
N GLU A 275 -19.95 -5.95 7.05
CA GLU A 275 -20.95 -5.16 6.34
C GLU A 275 -20.82 -5.51 4.85
N ILE A 276 -21.85 -6.14 4.28
CA ILE A 276 -21.83 -6.65 2.90
C ILE A 276 -23.05 -6.07 2.18
N ASP A 277 -22.81 -5.06 1.37
CA ASP A 277 -23.83 -4.39 0.55
C ASP A 277 -23.88 -4.92 -0.89
N SER A 278 -22.91 -5.74 -1.28
CA SER A 278 -22.82 -6.36 -2.62
C SER A 278 -23.32 -7.80 -2.65
N GLU A 279 -23.74 -8.26 -3.83
CA GLU A 279 -24.06 -9.66 -4.08
C GLU A 279 -22.78 -10.49 -4.24
N LEU A 280 -22.47 -11.31 -3.23
CA LEU A 280 -21.33 -12.22 -3.22
C LEU A 280 -21.76 -13.69 -3.39
N PRO A 281 -20.88 -14.57 -3.91
CA PRO A 281 -21.11 -16.01 -3.90
C PRO A 281 -21.43 -16.55 -2.49
N GLU A 282 -22.34 -17.52 -2.38
CA GLU A 282 -22.75 -18.06 -1.07
C GLU A 282 -21.58 -18.63 -0.27
N ASP A 283 -20.66 -19.34 -0.93
CA ASP A 283 -19.46 -19.92 -0.31
C ASP A 283 -18.52 -18.83 0.22
N VAL A 284 -18.41 -17.69 -0.47
CA VAL A 284 -17.66 -16.52 0.01
C VAL A 284 -18.31 -15.94 1.27
N VAL A 285 -19.63 -15.79 1.28
CA VAL A 285 -20.36 -15.27 2.45
C VAL A 285 -20.24 -16.21 3.65
N GLU A 286 -20.29 -17.52 3.43
CA GLU A 286 -20.06 -18.52 4.49
C GLU A 286 -18.66 -18.40 5.10
N GLU A 287 -17.62 -18.23 4.28
CA GLU A 287 -16.25 -18.02 4.76
C GLU A 287 -16.10 -16.72 5.57
N ILE A 288 -16.77 -15.62 5.18
CA ILE A 288 -16.76 -14.35 5.95
C ILE A 288 -17.44 -14.51 7.33
N ARG A 289 -18.45 -15.38 7.43
CA ARG A 289 -19.24 -15.59 8.65
C ARG A 289 -18.64 -16.62 9.62
N LYS A 290 -17.52 -17.25 9.26
CA LYS A 290 -16.75 -18.11 10.17
C LYS A 290 -16.11 -17.29 11.29
#